data_AF-A0A6U5ZA17-F1
#
_entry.id   AF-A0A6U5ZA17-F1
#
_cell.length_a   1.000
_cell.length_b   1.000
_cell.length_c   1.000
_cell.angle_alpha   90.00
_cell.angle_beta   90.00
_cell.angle_gamma   90.00
#
_symmetry.space_group_name_H-M   'P 1'
#
loop_
_entity.id
_entity.type
_entity.pdbx_description
1 polymer ?
#
loop_
_entity_poly.entity_id
_entity_poly.type
_entity_poly.pdbx_seq_one_letter_code
_entity_poly.pdbx_strand_id
1 'polypeptide(L)'
;MSTMLACNLPGQLHAGLVAHPKRSRTLSAKRHEALLARSRFWREVQREKKMETLMAKYDKSKTGNLNMQELGDFLQDAAKGVRPSDEEINFVMRSTQSKDGGVGDAITKSQIMIALDVWRHYEKTKPEIETYFKKYDTNNSGMLEFDQLKNLLTELNDGIPPPDDEVGLSTLRWLRAVMRGTG
;
A
#
# COMPACT_ATOMS: atom_id res chain seq x y z
N MET A 1 -67.47 5.27 -54.80
CA MET A 1 -67.83 4.04 -54.08
C MET A 1 -66.74 3.03 -54.39
N SER A 2 -66.07 2.44 -53.40
CA SER A 2 -66.28 1.01 -53.06
C SER A 2 -66.26 0.14 -54.31
N THR A 3 -65.32 -0.78 -54.52
CA THR A 3 -64.98 -1.88 -53.62
C THR A 3 -63.76 -2.65 -54.16
N MET A 4 -63.18 -3.41 -53.27
CA MET A 4 -62.06 -4.33 -53.42
C MET A 4 -62.17 -5.38 -54.53
N LEU A 5 -61.02 -6.05 -54.69
CA LEU A 5 -60.73 -7.38 -55.25
C LEU A 5 -60.46 -7.46 -56.75
N ALA A 6 -59.16 -7.47 -57.05
CA ALA A 6 -58.55 -8.60 -57.74
C ALA A 6 -57.03 -8.46 -57.65
N CYS A 7 -56.34 -9.43 -57.03
CA CYS A 7 -55.00 -9.82 -57.48
C CYS A 7 -54.69 -11.24 -56.99
N ASN A 8 -54.76 -12.14 -57.96
CA ASN A 8 -54.26 -13.49 -57.96
C ASN A 8 -52.76 -13.42 -58.31
N LEU A 9 -51.85 -14.09 -57.58
CA LEU A 9 -50.90 -15.10 -58.10
C LEU A 9 -49.76 -15.46 -57.10
N PRO A 10 -49.17 -16.66 -57.25
CA PRO A 10 -48.23 -17.29 -56.32
C PRO A 10 -46.76 -17.04 -56.70
N GLY A 11 -45.83 -17.28 -55.77
CA GLY A 11 -44.40 -17.37 -56.10
C GLY A 11 -43.48 -17.11 -54.92
N GLN A 12 -42.64 -18.09 -54.58
CA GLN A 12 -41.59 -18.04 -53.56
C GLN A 12 -40.66 -16.84 -53.72
N LEU A 13 -40.29 -16.17 -52.61
CA LEU A 13 -38.99 -15.50 -52.48
C LEU A 13 -38.43 -15.65 -51.04
N HIS A 14 -37.11 -15.80 -51.03
CA HIS A 14 -36.21 -16.34 -50.00
C HIS A 14 -36.28 -15.78 -48.58
N ALA A 15 -35.89 -16.65 -47.64
CA ALA A 15 -35.46 -16.30 -46.30
C ALA A 15 -34.38 -15.20 -46.33
N GLY A 16 -34.76 -13.99 -45.91
CA GLY A 16 -33.84 -12.90 -45.65
C GLY A 16 -33.02 -13.21 -44.40
N LEU A 17 -31.76 -13.63 -44.59
CA LEU A 17 -30.75 -13.65 -43.54
C LEU A 17 -30.47 -12.19 -43.15
N VAL A 18 -31.09 -11.69 -42.08
CA VAL A 18 -30.68 -10.41 -41.49
C VAL A 18 -29.29 -10.63 -40.90
N ALA A 19 -28.26 -10.17 -41.60
CA ALA A 19 -26.89 -10.20 -41.11
C ALA A 19 -26.79 -9.30 -39.87
N HIS A 20 -26.83 -9.90 -38.68
CA HIS A 20 -26.39 -9.20 -37.48
C HIS A 20 -24.91 -8.85 -37.66
N PRO A 21 -24.51 -7.56 -37.54
CA PRO A 21 -23.11 -7.19 -37.70
C PRO A 21 -22.29 -7.93 -36.65
N LYS A 22 -21.31 -8.73 -37.10
CA LYS A 22 -20.36 -9.40 -36.22
C LYS A 22 -19.69 -8.33 -35.36
N ARG A 23 -19.99 -8.33 -34.05
CA ARG A 23 -19.47 -7.36 -33.08
C ARG A 23 -17.95 -7.34 -33.19
N SER A 24 -17.40 -6.26 -33.74
CA SER A 24 -15.97 -6.16 -34.01
C SER A 24 -15.18 -6.21 -32.71
N ARG A 25 -14.27 -7.20 -32.59
CA ARG A 25 -13.39 -7.39 -31.41
C ARG A 25 -12.58 -6.12 -31.09
N THR A 26 -12.21 -5.35 -32.11
CA THR A 26 -11.43 -4.10 -31.94
C THR A 26 -12.26 -2.97 -31.32
N LEU A 27 -13.54 -2.85 -31.66
CA LEU A 27 -14.47 -1.91 -31.01
C LEU A 27 -14.70 -2.28 -29.54
N SER A 28 -14.74 -3.58 -29.22
CA SER A 28 -14.84 -4.07 -27.84
C SER A 28 -13.57 -3.77 -27.03
N ALA A 29 -12.38 -3.98 -27.61
CA ALA A 29 -11.10 -3.67 -26.98
C ALA A 29 -10.94 -2.16 -26.74
N LYS A 30 -11.23 -1.31 -27.73
CA LYS A 30 -11.20 0.16 -27.57
C LYS A 30 -12.17 0.66 -26.50
N ARG A 31 -13.37 0.08 -26.39
CA ARG A 31 -14.32 0.41 -25.32
C ARG A 31 -13.82 0.00 -23.94
N HIS A 32 -13.22 -1.19 -23.82
CA HIS A 32 -12.62 -1.64 -22.57
C HIS A 32 -11.44 -0.74 -22.16
N GLU A 33 -10.56 -0.40 -23.10
CA GLU A 33 -9.46 0.52 -22.88
C GLU A 33 -9.95 1.91 -22.44
N ALA A 34 -10.97 2.46 -23.10
CA ALA A 34 -11.57 3.74 -22.73
C ALA A 34 -12.21 3.69 -21.32
N LEU A 35 -12.86 2.58 -20.95
CA LEU A 35 -13.41 2.38 -19.61
C LEU A 35 -12.32 2.28 -18.54
N LEU A 36 -11.22 1.58 -18.84
CA LEU A 36 -10.07 1.50 -17.94
C LEU A 36 -9.35 2.85 -17.81
N ALA A 37 -9.20 3.59 -18.90
CA ALA A 37 -8.61 4.94 -18.89
C ALA A 37 -9.47 5.89 -18.06
N ARG A 38 -10.79 5.89 -18.26
CA ARG A 38 -11.73 6.66 -17.44
C ARG A 38 -11.65 6.26 -15.97
N SER A 39 -11.61 4.97 -15.66
CA SER A 39 -11.50 4.48 -14.28
C SER A 39 -10.16 4.88 -13.63
N ARG A 40 -9.06 4.85 -14.38
CA ARG A 40 -7.74 5.32 -13.93
C ARG A 40 -7.75 6.83 -13.65
N PHE A 41 -8.31 7.62 -14.56
CA PHE A 41 -8.43 9.08 -14.40
C PHE A 41 -9.20 9.44 -13.13
N TRP A 42 -10.41 8.90 -12.94
CA TRP A 42 -11.20 9.19 -11.74
C TRP A 42 -10.51 8.72 -10.46
N ARG A 43 -9.78 7.60 -10.50
CA ARG A 43 -8.98 7.14 -9.34
C ARG A 43 -7.87 8.12 -8.98
N GLU A 44 -7.21 8.72 -9.98
CA GLU A 44 -6.17 9.72 -9.76
C GLU A 44 -6.74 10.99 -9.15
N VAL A 45 -7.83 11.51 -9.71
CA VAL A 45 -8.54 12.69 -9.17
C VAL A 45 -8.95 12.47 -7.70
N GLN A 46 -9.48 11.29 -7.37
CA GLN A 46 -9.82 10.96 -5.99
C GLN A 46 -8.58 10.86 -5.09
N ARG A 47 -7.46 10.35 -5.60
CA ARG A 47 -6.20 10.28 -4.87
C ARG A 47 -5.65 11.67 -4.57
N GLU A 48 -5.62 12.55 -5.57
CA GLU A 48 -5.16 13.93 -5.41
C GLU A 48 -6.00 14.68 -4.38
N LYS A 49 -7.34 14.60 -4.47
CA LYS A 49 -8.24 15.25 -3.52
C LYS A 49 -8.07 14.74 -2.08
N LYS A 50 -7.94 13.41 -1.90
CA LYS A 50 -7.63 12.82 -0.59
C LYS A 50 -6.30 13.32 -0.06
N MET A 51 -5.33 13.50 -0.94
CA MET A 51 -3.99 13.86 -0.51
C MET A 51 -3.85 15.37 -0.23
N GLU A 52 -4.58 16.22 -0.94
CA GLU A 52 -4.73 17.64 -0.58
C GLU A 52 -5.41 17.82 0.77
N THR A 53 -6.49 17.07 1.03
CA THR A 53 -7.19 17.14 2.32
C THR A 53 -6.32 16.65 3.48
N LEU A 54 -5.49 15.63 3.27
CA LEU A 54 -4.50 15.20 4.26
C LEU A 54 -3.41 16.25 4.48
N MET A 55 -2.79 16.76 3.41
CA MET A 55 -1.76 17.79 3.52
C MET A 55 -2.27 19.05 4.21
N ALA A 56 -3.47 19.53 3.86
CA ALA A 56 -4.09 20.67 4.53
C ALA A 56 -4.33 20.45 6.04
N LYS A 57 -4.44 19.19 6.48
CA LYS A 57 -4.65 18.85 7.89
C LYS A 57 -3.34 18.72 8.67
N TYR A 58 -2.31 18.12 8.07
CA TYR A 58 -1.09 17.73 8.80
C TYR A 58 0.17 18.52 8.46
N ASP A 59 0.29 19.09 7.24
CA ASP A 59 1.41 19.96 6.85
C ASP A 59 1.23 21.36 7.46
N LYS A 60 1.34 21.43 8.78
CA LYS A 60 1.23 22.67 9.58
C LYS A 60 2.38 23.62 9.27
N SER A 61 3.55 23.06 8.95
CA SER A 61 4.75 23.78 8.54
C SER A 61 4.64 24.38 7.14
N LYS A 62 3.67 23.94 6.33
CA LYS A 62 3.41 24.38 4.94
C LYS A 62 4.62 24.15 4.03
N THR A 63 5.34 23.06 4.26
CA THR A 63 6.55 22.72 3.48
C THR A 63 6.20 21.96 2.20
N GLY A 64 4.96 21.48 2.07
CA GLY A 64 4.52 20.57 1.02
C GLY A 64 4.89 19.11 1.28
N ASN A 65 5.52 18.81 2.42
CA ASN A 65 5.94 17.49 2.88
C ASN A 65 5.56 17.33 4.36
N LEU A 66 5.55 16.10 4.87
CA LEU A 66 5.35 15.87 6.30
C LEU A 66 6.68 15.56 6.97
N ASN A 67 7.07 16.39 7.93
CA ASN A 67 8.21 16.11 8.80
C ASN A 67 7.86 15.03 9.85
N MET A 68 8.83 14.63 10.67
CA MET A 68 8.64 13.58 11.68
C MET A 68 7.49 13.85 12.67
N GLN A 69 7.33 15.09 13.13
CA GLN A 69 6.26 15.43 14.08
C GLN A 69 4.88 15.39 13.43
N GLU A 70 4.76 15.91 12.21
CA GLU A 70 3.53 15.92 11.42
C GLU A 70 3.14 14.51 10.97
N LEU A 71 4.13 13.66 10.65
CA LEU A 71 3.93 12.25 10.42
C LEU A 71 3.43 11.53 11.68
N GLY A 72 3.97 11.87 12.85
CA GLY A 72 3.48 11.36 14.13
C GLY A 72 2.01 11.70 14.38
N ASP A 73 1.60 12.94 14.13
CA ASP A 73 0.19 13.36 14.23
C ASP A 73 -0.71 12.60 13.24
N PHE A 74 -0.23 12.39 12.02
CA PHE A 74 -0.94 11.60 11.00
C PHE A 74 -1.11 10.14 11.43
N LEU A 75 -0.05 9.51 11.93
CA LEU A 75 -0.10 8.12 12.36
C LEU A 75 -0.90 7.94 13.65
N GLN A 76 -0.91 8.93 14.56
CA GLN A 76 -1.77 8.93 15.73
C GLN A 76 -3.25 8.81 15.35
N ASP A 77 -3.70 9.59 14.37
CA ASP A 77 -5.06 9.51 13.86
C ASP A 77 -5.33 8.16 13.16
N ALA A 78 -4.32 7.59 12.49
CA ALA A 78 -4.41 6.26 11.90
C ALA A 78 -4.49 5.14 12.96
N ALA A 79 -3.80 5.30 14.08
CA ALA A 79 -3.71 4.40 15.22
C ALA A 79 -4.85 4.60 16.24
N LYS A 80 -5.99 5.14 15.80
CA LYS A 80 -7.19 5.38 16.63
C LYS A 80 -6.93 6.29 17.84
N GLY A 81 -5.99 7.22 17.73
CA GLY A 81 -5.69 8.24 18.72
C GLY A 81 -4.50 7.95 19.63
N VAL A 82 -3.91 6.75 19.58
CA VAL A 82 -2.67 6.43 20.30
C VAL A 82 -1.49 6.93 19.48
N ARG A 83 -0.67 7.82 20.04
CA ARG A 83 0.50 8.34 19.33
C ARG A 83 1.58 7.25 19.26
N PRO A 84 2.07 6.90 18.05
CA PRO A 84 3.22 6.01 17.94
C PRO A 84 4.47 6.65 18.54
N SER A 85 5.44 5.83 18.91
CA SER A 85 6.71 6.32 19.41
C SER A 85 7.54 6.99 18.32
N ASP A 86 8.52 7.81 18.71
CA ASP A 86 9.45 8.43 17.77
C ASP A 86 10.21 7.39 16.93
N GLU A 87 10.52 6.25 17.50
CA GLU A 87 11.16 5.11 16.84
C GLU A 87 10.25 4.46 15.79
N GLU A 88 8.98 4.22 16.14
CA GLU A 88 7.98 3.68 15.22
C GLU A 88 7.72 4.64 14.06
N ILE A 89 7.67 5.94 14.33
CA ILE A 89 7.56 7.00 13.31
C ILE A 89 8.79 6.98 12.40
N ASN A 90 9.99 6.90 12.97
CA ASN A 90 11.25 6.85 12.21
C ASN A 90 11.35 5.57 11.36
N PHE A 91 10.85 4.44 11.85
CA PHE A 91 10.72 3.21 11.08
C PHE A 91 9.85 3.44 9.83
N VAL A 92 8.61 3.95 10.00
CA VAL A 92 7.71 4.23 8.87
C VAL A 92 8.37 5.16 7.87
N MET A 93 9.01 6.23 8.36
CA MET A 93 9.70 7.22 7.55
C MET A 93 10.80 6.59 6.69
N ARG A 94 11.70 5.81 7.30
CA ARG A 94 12.79 5.11 6.58
C ARG A 94 12.28 4.09 5.58
N SER A 95 11.25 3.33 5.95
CA SER A 95 10.64 2.31 5.09
C SER A 95 9.93 2.91 3.86
N THR A 96 9.62 4.21 3.87
CA THR A 96 9.00 4.90 2.73
C THR A 96 9.99 5.54 1.75
N GLN A 97 11.22 5.79 2.19
CA GLN A 97 12.23 6.56 1.43
C GLN A 97 13.19 5.66 0.62
N SER A 98 13.03 4.34 0.70
CA SER A 98 14.02 3.37 0.21
C SER A 98 14.19 3.26 -1.32
N LYS A 99 13.55 4.11 -2.14
CA LYS A 99 13.68 3.99 -3.61
C LYS A 99 14.78 4.85 -4.25
N ASP A 100 15.19 5.97 -3.64
CA ASP A 100 16.12 6.91 -4.30
C ASP A 100 17.30 7.39 -3.41
N GLY A 101 17.64 6.65 -2.36
CA GLY A 101 18.91 6.85 -1.63
C GLY A 101 19.02 8.09 -0.73
N GLY A 102 17.95 8.86 -0.56
CA GLY A 102 17.89 9.95 0.41
C GLY A 102 17.27 9.50 1.73
N VAL A 103 18.02 9.55 2.83
CA VAL A 103 17.42 9.69 4.18
C VAL A 103 16.99 11.15 4.27
N GLY A 104 15.73 11.41 3.92
CA GLY A 104 15.13 12.74 4.04
C GLY A 104 14.48 12.91 5.41
N ASP A 105 14.49 14.12 5.94
CA ASP A 105 13.80 14.45 7.19
C ASP A 105 12.30 14.76 6.98
N ALA A 106 11.77 14.49 5.78
CA ALA A 106 10.35 14.59 5.47
C ALA A 106 9.89 13.51 4.48
N ILE A 107 8.59 13.19 4.50
CA ILE A 107 7.92 12.36 3.48
C ILE A 107 7.10 13.23 2.52
N THR A 108 7.14 12.89 1.24
CA THR A 108 6.43 13.63 0.19
C THR A 108 4.97 13.22 0.06
N LYS A 109 4.20 14.02 -0.69
CA LYS A 109 2.79 13.76 -1.03
C LYS A 109 2.53 12.35 -1.59
N SER A 110 3.42 11.84 -2.43
CA SER A 110 3.31 10.50 -3.02
C SER A 110 3.65 9.37 -2.03
N GLN A 111 4.41 9.67 -0.98
CA GLN A 111 4.87 8.71 0.02
C GLN A 111 3.91 8.53 1.21
N ILE A 112 2.98 9.46 1.45
CA ILE A 112 2.01 9.35 2.56
C ILE A 112 1.20 8.05 2.50
N MET A 113 0.76 7.64 1.30
CA MET A 113 0.03 6.38 1.16
C MET A 113 0.90 5.16 1.47
N ILE A 114 2.18 5.21 1.06
CA ILE A 114 3.16 4.17 1.38
C ILE A 114 3.37 4.12 2.89
N ALA A 115 3.47 5.27 3.57
CA ALA A 115 3.65 5.36 5.00
C ALA A 115 2.48 4.72 5.75
N LEU A 116 1.24 5.00 5.29
CA LEU A 116 0.04 4.38 5.86
C LEU A 116 0.00 2.87 5.63
N ASP A 117 0.40 2.38 4.46
CA ASP A 117 0.45 0.96 4.17
C ASP A 117 1.52 0.24 5.03
N VAL A 118 2.70 0.85 5.20
CA VAL A 118 3.75 0.37 6.11
C VAL A 118 3.23 0.31 7.54
N TRP A 119 2.60 1.39 8.03
CA TRP A 119 2.02 1.43 9.38
C TRP A 119 0.99 0.31 9.60
N ARG A 120 0.04 0.15 8.67
CA ARG A 120 -0.99 -0.88 8.77
C ARG A 120 -0.43 -2.30 8.71
N HIS A 121 0.65 -2.49 7.98
CA HIS A 121 1.34 -3.78 7.95
C HIS A 121 2.04 -4.02 9.29
N TYR A 122 2.76 -3.03 9.80
CA TYR A 122 3.42 -3.06 11.09
C TYR A 122 2.45 -3.34 12.25
N GLU A 123 1.30 -2.66 12.34
CA GLU A 123 0.31 -2.91 13.38
C GLU A 123 -0.19 -4.37 13.40
N LYS A 124 -0.28 -5.01 12.22
CA LYS A 124 -0.71 -6.41 12.12
C LYS A 124 0.38 -7.40 12.53
N THR A 125 1.63 -7.09 12.23
CA THR A 125 2.78 -7.97 12.54
C THR A 125 3.35 -7.72 13.93
N LYS A 126 3.05 -6.56 14.55
CA LYS A 126 3.54 -6.18 15.89
C LYS A 126 3.31 -7.25 16.96
N PRO A 127 2.14 -7.90 17.09
CA PRO A 127 1.94 -8.95 18.09
C PRO A 127 2.85 -10.18 17.90
N GLU A 128 3.12 -10.55 16.65
CA GLU A 128 4.02 -11.64 16.31
C GLU A 128 5.47 -11.27 16.63
N ILE A 129 5.89 -10.05 16.27
CA ILE A 129 7.21 -9.50 16.60
C ILE A 129 7.41 -9.47 18.12
N GLU A 130 6.43 -8.99 18.88
CA GLU A 130 6.48 -8.97 20.35
C GLU A 130 6.58 -10.38 20.96
N THR A 131 5.96 -11.37 20.32
CA THR A 131 6.03 -12.77 20.77
C THR A 131 7.45 -13.32 20.64
N TYR A 132 8.08 -13.15 19.46
CA TYR A 132 9.48 -13.53 19.27
C TYR A 132 10.41 -12.73 20.16
N PHE A 133 10.16 -11.44 20.33
CA PHE A 133 11.00 -10.60 21.17
C PHE A 133 11.00 -11.07 22.63
N LYS A 134 9.83 -11.30 23.22
CA LYS A 134 9.69 -11.84 24.59
C LYS A 134 10.34 -13.21 24.76
N LYS A 135 10.34 -14.03 23.70
CA LYS A 135 10.98 -15.36 23.72
C LYS A 135 12.50 -15.26 23.79
N TYR A 136 13.11 -14.29 23.11
CA TYR A 136 14.57 -14.21 22.95
C TYR A 136 15.26 -13.15 23.81
N ASP A 137 14.57 -12.09 24.25
CA ASP A 137 15.06 -11.11 25.23
C ASP A 137 15.04 -11.71 26.65
N THR A 138 15.81 -12.77 26.84
CA THR A 138 15.84 -13.59 28.06
C THR A 138 16.30 -12.84 29.30
N ASN A 139 17.05 -11.75 29.13
CA ASN A 139 17.49 -10.86 30.20
C ASN A 139 16.53 -9.68 30.42
N ASN A 140 15.40 -9.61 29.68
CA ASN A 140 14.42 -8.52 29.73
C ASN A 140 15.07 -7.14 29.60
N SER A 141 16.10 -7.04 28.76
CA SER A 141 16.85 -5.82 28.56
C SER A 141 16.08 -4.79 27.72
N GLY A 142 15.01 -5.22 27.05
CA GLY A 142 14.35 -4.44 26.00
C GLY A 142 15.17 -4.42 24.71
N MET A 143 16.19 -5.27 24.58
CA MET A 143 17.06 -5.40 23.40
C MET A 143 17.37 -6.88 23.12
N LEU A 144 17.65 -7.21 21.85
CA LEU A 144 18.24 -8.51 21.52
C LEU A 144 19.74 -8.32 21.38
N GLU A 145 20.49 -8.92 22.30
CA GLU A 145 21.95 -9.03 22.22
C GLU A 145 22.36 -9.97 21.08
N PHE A 146 23.63 -9.92 20.68
CA PHE A 146 24.13 -10.66 19.51
C PHE A 146 23.71 -12.14 19.49
N ASP A 147 23.91 -12.85 20.61
CA ASP A 147 23.56 -14.28 20.71
C ASP A 147 22.04 -14.50 20.66
N GLN A 148 21.25 -13.61 21.28
CA GLN A 148 19.78 -13.68 21.27
C GLN A 148 19.23 -13.43 19.86
N LEU A 149 19.78 -12.45 19.14
CA LEU A 149 19.43 -12.16 17.75
C LEU A 149 19.83 -13.31 16.82
N LYS A 150 21.05 -13.85 16.98
CA LYS A 150 21.53 -14.99 16.19
C LYS A 150 20.63 -16.21 16.36
N ASN A 151 20.21 -16.51 17.59
CA ASN A 151 19.31 -17.61 17.87
C ASN A 151 17.92 -17.41 17.26
N LEU A 152 17.37 -16.18 17.31
CA LEU A 152 16.12 -15.83 16.64
C LEU A 152 16.21 -16.04 15.13
N LEU A 153 17.25 -15.49 14.49
CA LEU A 153 17.44 -15.60 13.04
C LEU A 153 17.68 -17.05 12.61
N THR A 154 18.34 -17.85 13.44
CA THR A 154 18.51 -19.30 13.21
C THR A 154 17.16 -20.02 13.19
N GLU A 155 16.27 -19.72 14.14
CA GLU A 155 14.92 -20.32 14.16
C GLU A 155 14.08 -19.90 12.96
N LEU A 156 14.14 -18.63 12.57
CA LEU A 156 13.42 -18.12 11.39
C LEU A 156 13.97 -18.65 10.06
N ASN A 157 15.19 -19.18 10.06
CA ASN A 157 15.87 -19.73 8.88
C ASN A 157 15.95 -21.26 8.93
N ASP A 158 14.91 -21.92 9.44
CA ASP A 158 14.78 -23.39 9.53
C ASP A 158 15.95 -24.08 10.26
N GLY A 159 16.51 -23.41 11.27
CA GLY A 159 17.64 -23.91 12.04
C GLY A 159 19.01 -23.67 11.42
N ILE A 160 19.09 -22.99 10.26
CA ILE A 160 20.35 -22.65 9.61
C ILE A 160 20.86 -21.33 10.18
N PRO A 161 21.99 -21.32 10.92
CA PRO A 161 22.48 -20.12 11.56
C PRO A 161 22.99 -19.11 10.52
N PRO A 162 22.64 -17.83 10.64
CA PRO A 162 23.22 -16.79 9.79
C PRO A 162 24.72 -16.61 10.07
N PRO A 163 25.51 -16.18 9.07
CA PRO A 163 26.89 -15.75 9.25
C PRO A 163 27.03 -14.64 10.29
N ASP A 164 28.10 -14.63 11.08
CA ASP A 164 28.32 -13.65 12.15
C ASP A 164 28.38 -12.20 11.64
N ASP A 165 28.85 -12.00 10.41
CA ASP A 165 28.92 -10.70 9.74
C ASP A 165 27.54 -10.20 9.27
N GLU A 166 26.59 -11.10 8.98
CA GLU A 166 25.19 -10.75 8.65
C GLU A 166 24.37 -10.39 9.90
N VAL A 167 24.72 -10.97 11.06
CA VAL A 167 24.18 -10.58 12.39
C VAL A 167 24.82 -9.28 12.91
N GLY A 168 25.62 -8.61 12.08
CA GLY A 168 26.43 -7.46 12.43
C GLY A 168 25.68 -6.26 13.02
N LEU A 169 26.47 -5.33 13.56
CA LEU A 169 26.06 -4.11 14.27
C LEU A 169 24.95 -3.28 13.58
N SER A 170 24.82 -3.35 12.26
CA SER A 170 23.77 -2.68 11.47
C SER A 170 22.37 -3.16 11.84
N THR A 171 22.20 -4.48 11.93
CA THR A 171 20.93 -5.18 12.21
C THR A 171 20.54 -4.99 13.67
N LEU A 172 21.54 -5.08 14.57
CA LEU A 172 21.40 -4.76 15.99
C LEU A 172 21.07 -3.29 16.23
N ARG A 173 21.71 -2.36 15.52
CA ARG A 173 21.43 -0.91 15.64
C ARG A 173 20.03 -0.56 15.14
N TRP A 174 19.53 -1.27 14.13
CA TRP A 174 18.18 -1.10 13.60
C TRP A 174 17.10 -1.65 14.56
N LEU A 175 17.25 -2.88 15.08
CA LEU A 175 16.36 -3.41 16.14
C LEU A 175 16.40 -2.54 17.41
N ARG A 176 17.59 -2.07 17.80
CA ARG A 176 17.82 -1.14 18.92
C ARG A 176 17.12 0.21 18.73
N ALA A 177 16.91 0.64 17.49
CA ALA A 177 16.14 1.83 17.21
C ALA A 177 14.65 1.54 17.33
N VAL A 178 14.11 0.48 16.73
CA VAL A 178 12.65 0.25 16.68
C VAL A 178 12.01 -0.09 18.05
N MET A 179 12.73 -0.78 18.95
CA MET A 179 12.12 -1.36 20.17
C MET A 179 12.08 -0.43 21.41
N ARG A 180 12.83 0.68 21.43
CA ARG A 180 12.87 1.61 22.58
C ARG A 180 11.64 2.52 22.73
N GLY A 181 10.70 2.43 21.79
CA GLY A 181 9.48 3.19 21.74
C GLY A 181 8.28 2.64 22.53
N THR A 182 8.43 1.48 23.16
CA THR A 182 7.35 0.86 23.94
C THR A 182 7.52 1.19 25.42
N GLY A 183 7.18 2.43 25.79
CA GLY A 183 7.19 2.92 27.17
C GLY A 183 6.16 4.02 27.37
#